data_AF-A0A392NYP8-F1
#
_entry.id   AF-A0A392NYP8-F1
#
_cell.length_a   1.000
_cell.length_b   1.000
_cell.length_c   1.000
_cell.angle_alpha   90.00
_cell.angle_beta   90.00
_cell.angle_gamma   90.00
#
_symmetry.space_group_name_H-M   'P 1'
#
loop_
_entity.id
_entity.type
_entity.pdbx_description
1 polymer ?
#
loop_
_entity_poly.entity_id
_entity_poly.type
_entity_poly.pdbx_seq_one_letter_code
_entity_poly.pdbx_strand_id
1 'polypeptide(L)'
;MHEVMEEIDRYDGGAIPTQPQQGSGSGWAYTHSEHELASLLHNLDINTHLRLPNVYYNTQGALYTEAMSYRQQFPPPPFYPRFQSPEAWTEYRRADQIEYEAIMDHNEAVFYEQYEAYMKAQEEQWAATSASAGGVSPVFTYSELGMDNSPGDFQNFMDPPASG
;
A
#
# COMPACT_ATOMS: atom_id res chain seq x y z
N MET A 1 -11.98 -44.93 8.89
CA MET A 1 -13.01 -44.08 9.53
C MET A 1 -12.91 -44.08 11.06
N HIS A 2 -12.62 -45.21 11.73
CA HIS A 2 -12.39 -45.21 13.19
C HIS A 2 -11.06 -44.59 13.63
N GLU A 3 -9.99 -44.66 12.82
CA GLU A 3 -8.68 -44.04 13.15
C GLU A 3 -8.69 -42.50 13.15
N VAL A 4 -9.58 -41.87 12.38
CA VAL A 4 -9.64 -40.40 12.27
C VAL A 4 -10.30 -39.77 13.50
N MET A 5 -11.17 -40.51 14.18
CA MET A 5 -11.80 -40.05 15.43
C MET A 5 -10.85 -40.12 16.63
N GLU A 6 -9.86 -41.03 16.64
CA GLU A 6 -8.84 -41.11 17.70
C GLU A 6 -7.74 -40.04 17.60
N GLU A 7 -7.59 -39.37 16.44
CA GLU A 7 -6.63 -38.28 16.29
C GLU A 7 -7.19 -36.95 16.84
N ILE A 8 -8.51 -36.77 16.78
CA ILE A 8 -9.19 -35.56 17.26
C ILE A 8 -9.21 -35.49 18.79
N ASP A 9 -9.38 -36.64 19.48
CA ASP A 9 -9.36 -36.72 20.95
C ASP A 9 -7.98 -36.44 21.57
N ARG A 10 -6.91 -36.41 20.75
CA ARG A 10 -5.55 -36.16 21.22
C ARG A 10 -5.28 -34.69 21.57
N TYR A 11 -6.17 -33.77 21.16
CA TYR A 11 -6.03 -32.33 21.38
C TYR A 11 -6.90 -31.78 22.52
N ASP A 12 -7.79 -32.59 23.12
CA ASP A 12 -8.69 -32.10 24.19
C ASP A 12 -8.07 -32.16 25.60
N GLY A 13 -6.94 -32.86 25.75
CA GLY A 13 -6.27 -33.06 27.05
C GLY A 13 -5.01 -32.23 27.31
N GLY A 14 -4.52 -31.50 26.31
CA GLY A 14 -3.36 -30.63 26.45
C GLY A 14 -3.81 -29.25 26.88
N ALA A 15 -3.45 -28.82 28.09
CA ALA A 15 -3.62 -27.44 28.52
C ALA A 15 -3.18 -26.52 27.36
N ILE A 16 -4.13 -25.80 26.76
CA ILE A 16 -3.82 -24.63 25.94
C ILE A 16 -2.81 -23.85 26.76
N PRO A 17 -1.61 -23.53 26.23
CA PRO A 17 -0.68 -22.69 26.97
C PRO A 17 -1.46 -21.43 27.30
N THR A 18 -1.92 -21.32 28.55
CA THR A 18 -2.60 -20.14 29.01
C THR A 18 -1.51 -19.10 28.99
N GLN A 19 -1.49 -18.27 27.95
CA GLN A 19 -0.71 -17.05 27.96
C GLN A 19 -1.03 -16.40 29.31
N PRO A 20 -0.04 -16.22 30.20
CA PRO A 20 -0.32 -15.73 31.54
C PRO A 20 -1.03 -14.40 31.37
N GLN A 21 -2.29 -14.37 31.82
CA GLN A 21 -3.15 -13.20 31.67
C GLN A 21 -2.41 -12.05 32.36
N GLN A 22 -2.00 -11.05 31.58
CA GLN A 22 -1.28 -9.87 32.05
C GLN A 22 -2.25 -8.99 32.85
N GLY A 23 -2.66 -9.49 34.01
CA GLY A 23 -3.48 -8.79 34.99
C GLY A 23 -2.61 -7.99 35.95
N SER A 24 -3.21 -6.97 36.54
CA SER A 24 -2.61 -6.10 37.55
C SER A 24 -2.05 -6.96 38.70
N GLY A 25 -0.72 -7.14 38.72
CA GLY A 25 0.00 -8.00 39.67
C GLY A 25 1.09 -8.91 39.04
N SER A 26 1.17 -9.02 37.71
CA SER A 26 2.11 -9.93 37.02
C SER A 26 3.58 -9.48 36.99
N GLY A 27 3.93 -8.32 37.53
CA GLY A 27 5.28 -7.75 37.38
C GLY A 27 5.61 -7.31 35.94
N TRP A 28 4.60 -7.26 35.06
CA TRP A 28 4.73 -6.79 33.69
C TRP A 28 5.08 -5.29 33.67
N ALA A 29 6.17 -4.95 32.97
CA ALA A 29 6.75 -3.61 32.98
C ALA A 29 6.15 -2.65 31.94
N TYR A 30 5.25 -3.15 31.08
CA TYR A 30 4.71 -2.40 29.94
C TYR A 30 3.23 -2.09 30.14
N THR A 31 2.76 -0.99 29.55
CA THR A 31 1.34 -0.62 29.59
C THR A 31 0.51 -1.38 28.55
N HIS A 32 1.14 -1.79 27.44
CA HIS A 32 0.51 -2.59 26.39
C HIS A 32 0.74 -4.09 26.62
N SER A 33 -0.14 -4.90 26.04
CA SER A 33 0.00 -6.35 26.11
C SER A 33 1.19 -6.86 25.29
N GLU A 34 1.76 -8.00 25.68
CA GLU A 34 2.82 -8.66 24.89
C GLU A 34 2.40 -8.88 23.43
N HIS A 35 1.12 -9.24 23.21
CA HIS A 35 0.60 -9.47 21.88
C HIS A 35 0.61 -8.19 21.02
N GLU A 36 0.23 -7.04 21.59
CA GLU A 36 0.26 -5.75 20.89
C GLU A 36 1.70 -5.33 20.54
N LEU A 37 2.62 -5.50 21.48
CA LEU A 37 4.05 -5.20 21.26
C LEU A 37 4.64 -6.12 20.18
N ALA A 38 4.40 -7.43 20.27
CA ALA A 38 4.90 -8.42 19.30
C ALA A 38 4.30 -8.21 17.91
N SER A 39 3.01 -7.89 17.82
CA SER A 39 2.33 -7.63 16.54
C SER A 39 2.89 -6.38 15.86
N LEU A 40 3.14 -5.30 16.62
CA LEU A 40 3.77 -4.11 16.07
C LEU A 40 5.19 -4.41 15.55
N LEU A 41 6.01 -5.09 16.35
CA LEU A 41 7.38 -5.46 15.96
C LEU A 41 7.40 -6.34 14.70
N HIS A 42 6.51 -7.32 14.62
CA HIS A 42 6.37 -8.18 13.45
C HIS A 42 6.09 -7.38 12.18
N ASN A 43 5.14 -6.45 12.23
CA ASN A 43 4.83 -5.57 11.11
C ASN A 43 6.02 -4.67 10.73
N LEU A 44 6.73 -4.12 11.72
CA LEU A 44 7.93 -3.29 11.47
C LEU A 44 9.06 -4.09 10.81
N ASP A 45 9.27 -5.34 11.22
CA ASP A 45 10.28 -6.22 10.62
C ASP A 45 9.91 -6.61 9.19
N ILE A 46 8.64 -6.91 8.91
CA ILE A 46 8.14 -7.13 7.54
C ILE A 46 8.40 -5.91 6.67
N ASN A 47 7.98 -4.72 7.13
CA ASN A 47 8.14 -3.50 6.36
C ASN A 47 9.61 -3.18 6.11
N THR A 48 10.49 -3.43 7.08
CA THR A 48 11.94 -3.25 6.91
C THR A 48 12.50 -4.21 5.87
N HIS A 49 12.10 -5.49 5.92
CA HIS A 49 12.55 -6.51 4.98
C HIS A 49 12.11 -6.21 3.55
N LEU A 50 10.86 -5.76 3.39
CA LEU A 50 10.27 -5.40 2.11
C LEU A 50 10.59 -3.95 1.65
N ARG A 51 11.39 -3.21 2.43
CA ARG A 51 11.69 -1.77 2.21
C ARG A 51 10.45 -0.90 2.05
N LEU A 52 9.35 -1.27 2.72
CA LEU A 52 8.11 -0.50 2.73
C LEU A 52 8.19 0.65 3.73
N PRO A 53 7.68 1.85 3.39
CA PRO A 53 7.65 2.96 4.33
C PRO A 53 6.67 2.69 5.47
N ASN A 54 7.12 2.89 6.71
CA ASN A 54 6.29 2.81 7.91
C ASN A 54 5.48 4.09 8.11
N VAL A 55 4.46 4.31 7.28
CA VAL A 55 3.71 5.59 7.23
C VAL A 55 2.74 5.76 8.41
N TYR A 56 2.19 4.66 8.92
CA TYR A 56 1.03 4.72 9.84
C TYR A 56 1.39 4.62 11.33
N TYR A 57 2.67 4.46 11.67
CA TYR A 57 3.08 4.28 13.06
C TYR A 57 3.61 5.58 13.66
N ASN A 58 3.04 5.98 14.80
CA ASN A 58 3.57 7.08 15.59
C ASN A 58 4.82 6.63 16.36
N THR A 59 5.99 6.98 15.86
CA THR A 59 7.29 6.63 16.46
C THR A 59 7.59 7.34 17.79
N GLN A 60 6.80 8.35 18.17
CA GLN A 60 6.87 9.04 19.46
C GLN A 60 5.84 8.51 20.48
N GLY A 61 4.98 7.57 20.08
CA GLY A 61 3.93 7.02 20.94
C GLY A 61 4.45 5.96 21.91
N ALA A 62 3.74 5.81 23.04
CA ALA A 62 4.08 4.85 24.09
C ALA A 62 4.18 3.40 23.57
N LEU A 63 3.24 2.96 22.72
CA LEU A 63 3.27 1.62 22.11
C LEU A 63 4.57 1.37 21.34
N TYR A 64 5.03 2.35 20.54
CA TYR A 64 6.25 2.21 19.75
C TYR A 64 7.49 2.18 20.65
N THR A 65 7.56 3.08 21.64
CA THR A 65 8.68 3.11 22.59
C THR A 65 8.76 1.82 23.40
N GLU A 66 7.63 1.34 23.92
CA GLU A 66 7.56 0.06 24.65
C GLU A 66 7.93 -1.12 23.75
N ALA A 67 7.48 -1.14 22.50
CA ALA A 67 7.84 -2.19 21.54
C ALA A 67 9.35 -2.18 21.25
N MET A 68 9.97 -1.01 21.11
CA MET A 68 11.43 -0.90 20.93
C MET A 68 12.21 -1.34 22.17
N SER A 69 11.73 -1.04 23.38
CA SER A 69 12.29 -1.58 24.62
C SER A 69 12.13 -3.10 24.71
N TYR A 70 10.95 -3.63 24.34
CA TYR A 70 10.68 -5.06 24.30
C TYR A 70 11.62 -5.78 23.32
N ARG A 71 11.85 -5.24 22.13
CA ARG A 71 12.82 -5.75 21.15
C ARG A 71 14.25 -5.75 21.68
N GLN A 72 14.65 -4.74 22.46
CA GLN A 72 15.99 -4.72 23.05
C GLN A 72 16.16 -5.84 24.09
N GLN A 73 15.11 -6.14 24.85
CA GLN A 73 15.10 -7.21 25.84
C GLN A 73 15.05 -8.59 25.18
N PHE A 74 14.29 -8.72 24.09
CA PHE A 74 14.11 -9.94 23.32
C PHE A 74 14.48 -9.70 21.84
N PRO A 75 15.79 -9.65 21.53
CA PRO A 75 16.23 -9.41 20.16
C PRO A 75 15.80 -10.55 19.22
N PRO A 76 15.56 -10.27 17.93
CA PRO A 76 15.32 -11.31 16.93
C PRO A 76 16.42 -12.38 17.01
N PRO A 77 16.08 -13.67 16.94
CA PRO A 77 17.07 -14.72 17.10
C PRO A 77 18.18 -14.59 16.04
N PRO A 78 19.46 -14.68 16.44
CA PRO A 78 20.56 -14.62 15.50
C PRO A 78 20.50 -15.80 14.52
N PHE A 79 21.08 -15.61 13.34
CA PHE A 79 21.19 -16.66 12.32
C PHE A 79 22.00 -17.87 12.81
N TYR A 80 22.98 -17.66 13.70
CA TYR A 80 23.67 -18.74 14.41
C TYR A 80 23.19 -18.80 15.86
N PRO A 81 22.81 -19.97 16.41
CA PRO A 81 22.99 -21.33 15.89
C PRO A 81 21.80 -21.86 15.07
N ARG A 82 20.84 -21.01 14.67
CA ARG A 82 19.67 -21.43 13.87
C ARG A 82 20.09 -22.18 12.59
N PHE A 83 21.13 -21.69 11.92
CA PHE A 83 21.84 -22.36 10.85
C PHE A 83 23.21 -22.81 11.37
N GLN A 84 23.33 -24.09 11.70
CA GLN A 84 24.50 -24.64 12.41
C GLN A 84 25.75 -24.79 11.53
N SER A 85 25.58 -24.76 10.20
CA SER A 85 26.69 -24.87 9.25
C SER A 85 26.60 -23.83 8.12
N PRO A 86 27.74 -23.45 7.52
CA PRO A 86 27.76 -22.59 6.34
C PRO A 86 26.96 -23.14 5.16
N GLU A 87 26.88 -24.47 5.02
CA GLU A 87 26.09 -25.14 3.98
C GLU A 87 24.60 -24.91 4.21
N ALA A 88 24.09 -25.10 5.43
CA ALA A 88 22.69 -24.85 5.77
C ALA A 88 22.30 -23.38 5.54
N TRP A 89 23.20 -22.45 5.87
CA TRP A 89 23.02 -21.03 5.57
C TRP A 89 22.95 -20.74 4.06
N THR A 90 23.79 -21.42 3.27
CA THR A 90 23.84 -21.23 1.82
C THR A 90 22.59 -21.79 1.14
N GLU A 91 22.09 -22.94 1.58
CA GLU A 91 20.83 -23.51 1.09
C GLU A 91 19.63 -22.62 1.42
N TYR A 92 19.54 -22.12 2.66
CA TYR A 92 18.50 -21.17 3.05
C TYR A 92 18.50 -19.93 2.15
N ARG A 93 19.65 -19.28 1.95
CA ARG A 93 19.74 -18.12 1.07
C ARG A 93 19.37 -18.43 -0.38
N ARG A 94 19.74 -19.61 -0.89
CA ARG A 94 19.40 -20.01 -2.26
C ARG A 94 17.90 -20.17 -2.43
N ALA A 95 17.23 -20.84 -1.48
CA ALA A 95 15.79 -21.03 -1.52
C ALA A 95 15.05 -19.67 -1.45
N ASP A 96 15.46 -18.82 -0.52
CA ASP A 96 14.90 -17.47 -0.32
C ASP A 96 15.08 -16.59 -1.57
N GLN A 97 16.26 -16.65 -2.21
CA GLN A 97 16.52 -15.93 -3.46
C GLN A 97 15.60 -16.38 -4.59
N ILE A 98 15.42 -17.70 -4.77
CA ILE A 98 14.55 -18.23 -5.85
C ILE A 98 13.10 -17.80 -5.64
N GLU A 99 12.61 -17.85 -4.40
CA GLU A 99 11.26 -17.42 -4.06
C GLU A 99 11.07 -15.92 -4.30
N TYR A 100 12.04 -15.11 -3.88
CA TYR A 100 12.03 -13.67 -4.13
C TYR A 100 12.03 -13.34 -5.62
N GLU A 101 12.91 -13.97 -6.42
CA GLU A 101 12.97 -13.77 -7.87
C GLU A 101 11.64 -14.11 -8.53
N ALA A 102 11.00 -15.23 -8.16
CA ALA A 102 9.70 -15.61 -8.70
C ALA A 102 8.59 -14.59 -8.39
N ILE A 103 8.58 -14.02 -7.17
CA ILE A 103 7.64 -12.96 -6.79
C ILE A 103 7.90 -11.69 -7.60
N MET A 104 9.16 -11.32 -7.79
CA MET A 104 9.53 -10.14 -8.57
C MET A 104 9.17 -10.27 -10.05
N ASP A 105 9.43 -11.42 -10.65
CA ASP A 105 9.05 -11.70 -12.04
C ASP A 105 7.52 -11.63 -12.22
N HIS A 106 6.76 -12.18 -11.26
CA HIS A 106 5.31 -12.07 -11.26
C HIS A 106 4.84 -10.60 -11.15
N ASN A 107 5.42 -9.84 -10.21
CA ASN A 107 5.08 -8.43 -10.02
C ASN A 107 5.42 -7.58 -11.25
N GLU A 108 6.55 -7.86 -11.91
CA GLU A 108 6.96 -7.18 -13.15
C GLU A 108 5.96 -7.48 -14.28
N ALA A 109 5.55 -8.73 -14.45
CA ALA A 109 4.55 -9.10 -15.44
C ALA A 109 3.21 -8.38 -15.19
N VAL A 110 2.74 -8.37 -13.93
CA VAL A 110 1.52 -7.67 -13.53
C VAL A 110 1.62 -6.17 -13.78
N PHE A 111 2.78 -5.56 -13.50
CA PHE A 111 3.00 -4.14 -13.76
C PHE A 111 2.84 -3.79 -15.25
N TYR A 112 3.48 -4.54 -16.15
CA TYR A 112 3.38 -4.26 -17.58
C TYR A 112 1.98 -4.52 -18.14
N GLU A 113 1.30 -5.57 -17.69
CA GLU A 113 -0.10 -5.82 -18.05
C GLU A 113 -0.99 -4.61 -17.69
N GLN A 114 -0.86 -4.11 -16.46
CA GLN A 114 -1.62 -2.95 -15.99
C GLN A 114 -1.24 -1.66 -16.73
N TYR A 115 0.05 -1.45 -16.99
CA TYR A 115 0.54 -0.28 -17.70
C TYR A 115 0.04 -0.25 -19.16
N GLU A 116 0.10 -1.37 -19.86
CA GLU A 116 -0.40 -1.48 -21.24
C GLU A 116 -1.92 -1.29 -21.30
N ALA A 117 -2.67 -1.86 -20.35
CA ALA A 117 -4.11 -1.65 -20.25
C ALA A 117 -4.45 -0.17 -20.02
N TYR A 118 -3.70 0.52 -19.15
CA TYR A 118 -3.84 1.95 -18.92
C TYR A 118 -3.57 2.77 -20.18
N MET A 119 -2.46 2.49 -20.88
CA MET A 119 -2.09 3.19 -22.11
C MET A 119 -3.15 3.01 -23.21
N LYS A 120 -3.67 1.80 -23.38
CA LYS A 120 -4.73 1.50 -24.34
C LYS A 120 -6.03 2.24 -24.01
N ALA A 121 -6.44 2.25 -22.75
CA ALA A 121 -7.64 2.98 -22.31
C ALA A 121 -7.49 4.49 -22.54
N GLN A 122 -6.30 5.04 -22.31
CA GLN A 122 -5.99 6.46 -22.58
C GLN A 122 -6.07 6.78 -24.08
N GLU A 123 -5.53 5.93 -24.94
CA GLU A 123 -5.61 6.11 -26.40
C GLU A 123 -7.06 6.02 -26.89
N GLU A 124 -7.84 5.05 -26.41
CA GLU A 124 -9.27 4.93 -26.75
C GLU A 124 -10.07 6.15 -26.30
N GLN A 125 -9.79 6.71 -25.12
CA GLN A 125 -10.39 7.96 -24.65
C GLN A 125 -10.01 9.14 -25.54
N TRP A 126 -8.74 9.25 -25.93
CA TRP A 126 -8.26 10.28 -26.85
C TRP A 126 -8.92 10.16 -28.23
N ALA A 127 -9.04 8.94 -28.75
CA ALA A 127 -9.70 8.65 -30.02
C ALA A 127 -11.20 8.97 -29.98
N ALA A 128 -11.90 8.62 -28.89
CA ALA A 128 -13.31 8.95 -28.68
C ALA A 128 -13.54 10.47 -28.58
N THR A 129 -12.65 11.18 -27.87
CA THR A 129 -12.69 12.64 -27.77
C THR A 129 -12.47 13.28 -29.14
N SER A 130 -11.48 12.79 -29.90
CA SER A 130 -11.19 13.26 -31.26
C SER A 130 -12.35 12.99 -32.24
N ALA A 131 -12.99 11.83 -32.14
CA ALA A 131 -14.19 11.51 -32.92
C ALA A 131 -15.39 12.39 -32.56
N SER A 132 -15.55 12.75 -31.27
CA SER A 132 -16.58 13.70 -30.82
C SER A 132 -16.32 15.13 -31.27
N ALA A 133 -15.04 15.53 -31.45
CA ALA A 133 -14.67 16.83 -32.02
C ALA A 133 -14.88 16.92 -33.55
N GLY A 134 -14.89 15.77 -34.25
CA GLY A 134 -15.23 15.65 -35.67
C GLY A 134 -16.74 15.73 -35.96
N GLY A 135 -17.59 15.56 -34.94
CA GLY A 135 -19.03 15.76 -35.00
C GLY A 135 -19.42 17.13 -34.49
N VAL A 136 -19.35 18.14 -35.37
CA VAL A 136 -19.77 19.53 -35.09
C VAL A 136 -18.93 20.22 -34.01
N SER A 137 -17.73 20.67 -34.38
CA SER A 137 -17.23 21.90 -33.77
C SER A 137 -18.25 23.01 -34.08
N PRO A 138 -18.80 23.74 -33.10
CA PRO A 138 -19.53 24.96 -33.37
C PRO A 138 -18.49 26.01 -33.74
N VAL A 139 -17.94 25.90 -34.95
CA VAL A 139 -17.15 26.97 -35.54
C VAL A 139 -18.16 28.03 -35.92
N PHE A 140 -18.41 28.95 -34.99
CA PHE A 140 -19.15 30.17 -35.30
C PHE A 140 -18.29 30.98 -36.26
N THR A 141 -18.86 31.36 -37.40
CA THR A 141 -18.22 32.34 -38.28
C THR A 141 -18.35 33.74 -37.67
N TYR A 142 -17.41 34.66 -37.95
CA TYR A 142 -17.52 36.05 -37.49
C TYR A 142 -18.85 36.70 -37.90
N SER A 143 -19.43 36.29 -39.03
CA SER A 143 -20.77 36.70 -39.48
C SER A 143 -21.90 36.19 -38.57
N GLU A 144 -21.77 34.99 -37.99
CA GLU A 144 -22.75 34.40 -37.06
C GLU A 144 -22.71 35.07 -35.68
N LEU A 145 -21.57 35.64 -35.30
CA LEU A 145 -21.38 36.40 -34.06
C LEU A 145 -21.72 37.90 -34.22
N GLY A 146 -22.28 38.31 -35.36
CA GLY A 146 -22.59 39.72 -35.63
C GLY A 146 -21.36 40.64 -35.71
N MET A 147 -20.17 40.06 -35.89
CA MET A 147 -18.90 40.76 -36.00
C MET A 147 -18.51 40.92 -37.48
N ASP A 148 -19.47 41.35 -38.31
CA ASP A 148 -19.14 41.83 -39.66
C ASP A 148 -18.43 43.18 -39.53
N ASN A 149 -17.29 43.28 -40.19
CA ASN A 149 -16.31 44.34 -40.04
C ASN A 149 -16.75 45.58 -40.84
N SER A 150 -17.98 46.06 -40.61
CA SER A 150 -18.41 47.38 -41.08
C SER A 150 -17.75 48.44 -40.20
N PRO A 151 -16.89 49.31 -40.77
CA PRO A 151 -16.18 50.33 -40.00
C PRO A 151 -17.17 51.46 -39.67
N GLY A 152 -18.00 51.26 -38.65
CA GLY A 152 -18.98 52.28 -38.26
C GLY A 152 -19.90 51.96 -37.07
N ASP A 153 -20.25 50.69 -36.82
CA ASP A 153 -21.40 50.37 -35.96
C ASP A 153 -21.04 49.56 -34.69
N PHE A 154 -19.87 49.79 -34.09
CA PHE A 154 -19.66 49.38 -32.69
C PHE A 154 -20.23 50.46 -31.77
N GLN A 155 -21.43 50.25 -31.25
CA GLN A 155 -21.91 51.00 -30.09
C GLN A 155 -21.02 50.65 -28.88
N ASN A 156 -20.12 51.56 -28.52
CA ASN A 156 -19.31 51.43 -27.31
C ASN A 156 -20.25 51.48 -26.10
N PHE A 157 -20.36 50.37 -25.38
CA PHE A 157 -21.12 50.27 -24.14
C PHE A 157 -20.58 51.18 -23.00
N MET A 158 -19.49 51.90 -23.26
CA MET A 158 -18.79 52.80 -22.33
C MET A 158 -18.84 54.27 -22.74
N ASP A 159 -19.62 54.66 -23.75
CA ASP A 159 -19.84 56.08 -24.00
C ASP A 159 -20.79 56.65 -22.94
N PRO A 160 -20.35 57.62 -22.10
CA PRO A 160 -21.24 58.27 -21.16
C PRO A 160 -22.30 59.08 -21.90
N PRO A 161 -23.53 59.21 -21.37
CA PRO A 161 -24.58 59.98 -22.02
C PRO A 161 -24.12 61.43 -22.21
N ALA A 162 -24.13 61.90 -23.46
CA ALA A 162 -23.94 63.32 -23.75
C ALA A 162 -25.05 64.10 -23.05
N SER A 163 -24.67 64.94 -22.09
CA SER A 163 -25.57 65.92 -21.50
C SER A 163 -25.82 67.03 -22.53
N GLY A 164 -27.08 67.24 -22.91
CA GLY A 164 -27.50 68.36 -23.77
C GLY A 164 -28.60 68.00 -24.73
#